data_AF-A0A661HH12-F1
#
_entry.id   AF-A0A661HH12-F1
#
_cell.length_a   1.000
_cell.length_b   1.000
_cell.length_c   1.000
_cell.angle_alpha   90.00
_cell.angle_beta   90.00
_cell.angle_gamma   90.00
#
_symmetry.space_group_name_H-M   'P 1'
#
loop_
_entity.id
_entity.type
_entity.pdbx_description
1 polymer ?
#
loop_
_entity_poly.entity_id
_entity_poly.type
_entity_poly.pdbx_seq_one_letter_code
_entity_poly.pdbx_strand_id
1 'polypeptide(L)' 'MSKYFAHSSSFVDENVNIGDDTKIWHFSHILSNTTIGTNCSFGQNCVVGPNVVMGSGIK' A
#
# COMPACT_ATOMS: atom_id res chain seq x y z
N MET A 1 -6.20 -0.46 -16.06
CA MET A 1 -5.71 0.82 -15.49
C MET A 1 -5.20 0.50 -14.10
N SER A 2 -3.95 0.84 -13.79
CA SER A 2 -3.37 0.57 -12.47
C SER A 2 -4.21 1.26 -11.40
N LYS A 3 -4.83 0.45 -10.54
CA LYS A 3 -5.87 0.86 -9.59
C LYS A 3 -5.35 1.70 -8.42
N TYR A 4 -4.04 1.73 -8.22
CA TYR A 4 -3.36 2.44 -7.13
C TYR A 4 -2.15 3.22 -7.67
N PHE A 5 -1.73 4.21 -6.91
CA PHE A 5 -0.49 4.94 -7.12
C PHE A 5 0.58 4.39 -6.18
N ALA A 6 1.71 3.96 -6.72
CA ALA A 6 2.92 3.69 -5.93
C ALA A 6 4.07 4.49 -6.50
N HIS A 7 4.71 5.29 -5.64
CA HIS A 7 5.90 6.03 -6.03
C HIS A 7 7.02 5.06 -6.39
N SER A 8 7.87 5.43 -7.36
CA SER A 8 8.97 4.56 -7.82
C SER A 8 10.01 4.22 -6.75
N SER A 9 10.10 5.05 -5.70
CA SER A 9 10.96 4.79 -4.53
C SER A 9 10.28 3.96 -3.42
N SER A 10 9.02 3.59 -3.61
CA SER A 10 8.33 2.67 -2.71
C SER A 10 8.52 1.23 -3.18
N PHE A 11 8.48 0.30 -2.22
CA PHE A 11 8.61 -1.12 -2.49
C PHE A 11 7.31 -1.83 -2.10
N VAL A 12 6.79 -2.65 -2.99
CA VAL A 12 5.61 -3.48 -2.77
C VAL A 12 6.05 -4.91 -3.04
N ASP A 13 6.00 -5.74 -2.01
CA ASP A 13 6.32 -7.16 -2.09
C ASP A 13 5.29 -7.93 -2.95
N GLU A 14 5.58 -9.21 -3.18
CA GLU A 14 4.66 -10.15 -3.83
C GLU A 14 3.44 -10.47 -2.94
N ASN A 15 2.34 -10.92 -3.55
CA ASN A 15 1.10 -11.28 -2.87
C ASN A 15 0.47 -10.14 -2.05
N VAL A 16 0.65 -8.89 -2.50
CA VAL A 16 0.00 -7.72 -1.92
C VAL A 16 -1.24 -7.36 -2.74
N ASN A 17 -2.38 -7.26 -2.08
CA ASN A 17 -3.61 -6.76 -2.67
C ASN A 17 -3.81 -5.30 -2.28
N ILE A 18 -3.81 -4.40 -3.27
CA ILE A 18 -4.01 -2.96 -3.05
C ILE A 18 -5.33 -2.54 -3.67
N GLY A 19 -6.24 -2.04 -2.84
CA GLY A 19 -7.52 -1.50 -3.28
C GLY A 19 -7.38 -0.22 -4.10
N ASP A 20 -8.39 0.03 -4.93
CA ASP A 20 -8.50 1.18 -5.81
C ASP A 20 -8.36 2.53 -5.05
N ASP A 21 -7.84 3.54 -5.74
CA ASP A 21 -7.58 4.90 -5.23
C ASP A 21 -6.60 4.96 -4.05
N THR A 22 -5.83 3.91 -3.80
CA THR A 22 -4.77 3.91 -2.79
C THR A 22 -3.51 4.60 -3.30
N LYS A 23 -2.85 5.38 -2.44
CA LYS A 23 -1.61 6.10 -2.73
C LYS A 23 -0.50 5.66 -1.78
N ILE A 24 0.63 5.24 -2.34
CA ILE A 24 1.83 4.89 -1.60
C ILE A 24 2.90 5.93 -1.96
N TRP A 25 3.30 6.73 -0.96
CA TRP A 25 4.30 7.77 -1.12
C TRP A 25 5.73 7.24 -0.90
N HIS A 26 6.71 8.14 -1.04
CA HIS A 26 8.14 7.86 -1.08
C HIS A 26 8.65 6.96 0.06
N PHE A 27 9.55 6.03 -0.28
CA PHE A 27 10.25 5.17 0.71
C PHE A 27 9.33 4.32 1.58
N SER A 28 8.09 4.06 1.14
CA SER A 28 7.21 3.13 1.83
C SER A 28 7.52 1.69 1.45
N HIS A 29 7.34 0.77 2.38
CA HIS A 29 7.48 -0.67 2.14
C HIS A 29 6.21 -1.40 2.54
N ILE A 30 5.58 -2.06 1.57
CA ILE A 30 4.41 -2.92 1.78
C ILE A 30 4.89 -4.37 1.72
N LEU A 31 4.85 -5.06 2.87
CA LEU A 31 5.36 -6.43 3.00
C LEU A 31 4.36 -7.47 2.49
N SER A 32 4.88 -8.65 2.16
CA SER A 32 4.13 -9.76 1.56
C SER A 32 2.85 -10.15 2.31
N ASN A 33 1.87 -10.71 1.59
CA ASN A 33 0.59 -11.19 2.12
C ASN A 33 -0.28 -10.11 2.78
N THR A 34 -0.14 -8.85 2.36
CA THR A 34 -0.97 -7.76 2.88
C THR A 34 -2.16 -7.48 1.97
N THR A 35 -3.26 -7.08 2.59
CA THR A 35 -4.46 -6.60 1.90
C THR A 35 -4.75 -5.18 2.37
N ILE A 36 -4.75 -4.24 1.44
CA ILE A 36 -5.03 -2.83 1.67
C ILE A 36 -6.37 -2.50 1.02
N GLY A 37 -7.26 -1.90 1.79
CA GLY A 37 -8.56 -1.42 1.30
C GLY A 37 -8.44 -0.29 0.27
N THR A 38 -9.58 0.26 -0.12
CA THR A 38 -9.68 1.36 -1.09
C THR A 38 -9.45 2.73 -0.45
N ASN A 39 -9.08 3.73 -1.25
CA ASN A 39 -8.92 5.12 -0.82
C ASN A 39 -7.97 5.31 0.37
N CYS A 40 -6.90 4.52 0.42
CA CYS A 40 -5.87 4.63 1.47
C CYS A 40 -4.72 5.56 1.05
N SER A 41 -3.99 6.12 2.01
CA SER A 41 -2.80 6.94 1.76
C SER A 41 -1.68 6.56 2.72
N PHE A 42 -0.53 6.14 2.20
CA PHE A 42 0.66 5.84 3.00
C PHE A 42 1.68 6.94 2.80
N GLY A 43 1.92 7.71 3.86
CA GLY A 43 2.92 8.77 3.90
C GLY A 43 4.34 8.28 3.60
N GLN A 44 5.29 9.21 3.61
CA GLN A 44 6.70 8.87 3.40
C GLN A 44 7.24 7.98 4.52
N ASN A 45 8.07 6.99 4.17
CA ASN A 45 8.73 6.07 5.11
C ASN A 45 7.74 5.22 5.94
N CYS A 46 6.56 4.91 5.39
CA CYS A 46 5.59 4.01 6.02
C CYS A 46 5.92 2.54 5.75
N VAL A 47 5.74 1.67 6.75
CA VAL A 47 5.91 0.22 6.60
C VAL A 47 4.62 -0.48 6.97
N VAL A 48 4.12 -1.33 6.08
CA VAL A 48 2.98 -2.23 6.36
C VAL A 48 3.53 -3.63 6.57
N GLY A 49 3.40 -4.15 7.79
CA GLY A 49 3.89 -5.48 8.18
C GLY A 49 3.27 -6.64 7.38
N PRO A 50 3.89 -7.83 7.37
CA PRO A 50 3.36 -8.97 6.63
C PRO A 50 2.06 -9.49 7.23
N ASN A 51 1.20 -10.10 6.41
CA ASN A 51 -0.09 -10.67 6.83
C ASN A 51 -1.07 -9.66 7.48
N VAL A 52 -0.99 -8.38 7.12
CA VAL A 52 -1.89 -7.33 7.61
C VAL A 52 -3.08 -7.16 6.67
N VAL A 53 -4.27 -7.02 7.24
CA VAL A 53 -5.49 -6.61 6.54
C VAL A 53 -5.88 -5.22 7.00
N MET A 54 -5.86 -4.26 6.09
CA MET A 54 -6.28 -2.88 6.30
C MET A 54 -7.63 -2.61 5.65
N GLY A 55 -8.49 -1.89 6.37
CA GLY A 55 -9.75 -1.38 5.83
C GLY A 55 -9.56 -0.24 4.82
N SER A 56 -10.67 0.30 4.33
CA SER A 56 -10.68 1.44 3.41
C SER A 56 -10.59 2.78 4.15
N GLY A 57 -9.99 3.80 3.52
CA GLY A 57 -9.94 5.18 4.04
C GLY A 57 -8.87 5.47 5.10
N ILE A 58 -7.88 4.58 5.26
CA ILE A 58 -6.73 4.75 6.18
C ILE A 58 -5.75 5.79 5.60
N LYS A 59 -5.18 6.66 6.44
CA LYS A 59 -4.25 7.73 6.03
C LYS A 59 -3.07 7.85 6.98
#